data_AF-A0A9P1ENB4-F1
#
_entry.id   AF-A0A9P1ENB4-F1
#
_cell.length_a   1.000
_cell.length_b   1.000
_cell.length_c   1.000
_cell.angle_alpha   90.00
_cell.angle_beta   90.00
_cell.angle_gamma   90.00
#
_symmetry.space_group_name_H-M   'P 1'
#
loop_
_entity.id
_entity.type
_entity.pdbx_description
1 polymer ?
#
loop_
_entity_poly.entity_id
_entity_poly.type
_entity_poly.pdbx_seq_one_letter_code
_entity_poly.pdbx_strand_id
1 'polypeptide(L)'
;MYGNLKKNPLSLMLYTVMKNLKDLGYLIKIYALEDGNAMSLWEIIGNVSVLSAERFIYIDWSLFDGVIADSLEDKRAISSLMQEPFCSVPLIWMVHEDT
;
A
#
# COMPACT_ATOMS: atom_id res chain seq x y z
N MET A 1 1.02 2.86 1.03
CA MET A 1 1.24 1.46 0.60
C MET A 1 -0.06 0.67 0.73
N TYR A 2 -0.47 -0.06 -0.30
CA TYR A 2 -1.54 -1.07 -0.23
C TYR A 2 -0.91 -2.45 0.02
N GLY A 3 -1.32 -3.21 1.04
CA GLY A 3 -0.70 -4.50 1.39
C GLY A 3 -1.64 -5.51 2.02
N ASN A 4 -1.48 -6.78 1.67
CA ASN A 4 -2.14 -7.89 2.34
C ASN A 4 -1.43 -8.17 3.68
N LEU A 5 -2.11 -7.94 4.81
CA LEU A 5 -1.55 -8.11 6.16
C LEU A 5 -1.44 -9.59 6.60
N LYS A 6 -1.52 -10.54 5.67
CA LYS A 6 -1.34 -11.97 5.91
C LYS A 6 0.15 -12.33 5.96
N LYS A 7 0.50 -13.35 6.74
CA LYS A 7 1.84 -13.96 6.72
C LYS A 7 1.98 -14.85 5.49
N ASN A 8 2.54 -14.32 4.41
CA ASN A 8 2.93 -15.06 3.21
C ASN A 8 4.26 -14.52 2.63
N PRO A 9 4.89 -15.20 1.66
CA PRO A 9 6.17 -14.76 1.09
C PRO A 9 6.12 -13.36 0.44
N LEU A 10 5.00 -12.99 -0.18
CA LEU A 10 4.82 -11.69 -0.86
C LEU A 10 4.79 -10.55 0.17
N SER A 11 3.99 -10.72 1.22
CA SER A 11 3.93 -9.78 2.35
C SER A 11 5.28 -9.65 3.05
N LEU A 12 6.08 -10.72 3.14
CA LEU A 12 7.45 -10.66 3.71
C LEU A 12 8.42 -9.89 2.82
N MET A 13 8.37 -10.09 1.50
CA MET A 13 9.15 -9.32 0.54
C MET A 13 8.81 -7.83 0.66
N LEU A 14 7.53 -7.49 0.60
CA LEU A 14 7.08 -6.10 0.71
C LEU A 14 7.47 -5.49 2.05
N TYR A 15 7.29 -6.22 3.15
CA TYR A 15 7.73 -5.78 4.48
C TYR A 15 9.22 -5.44 4.49
N THR A 16 10.04 -6.28 3.86
CA THR A 16 11.48 -6.05 3.76
C THR A 16 11.80 -4.77 2.98
N VAL A 17 11.16 -4.56 1.83
CA VAL A 17 11.33 -3.33 1.04
C VAL A 17 10.95 -2.10 1.87
N MET A 18 9.79 -2.12 2.51
CA MET A 18 9.28 -0.98 3.28
C MET A 18 10.12 -0.68 4.51
N LYS A 19 10.63 -1.72 5.18
CA LYS A 19 11.55 -1.55 6.31
C LYS A 19 12.81 -0.82 5.87
N ASN A 20 13.40 -1.22 4.73
CA ASN A 20 14.59 -0.54 4.20
C ASN A 20 14.28 0.92 3.81
N LEU A 21 13.12 1.20 3.18
CA LEU A 21 12.72 2.58 2.88
C LEU A 21 12.56 3.41 4.16
N LYS A 22 11.93 2.85 5.20
CA LYS A 22 11.86 3.53 6.50
C LYS A 22 13.24 3.82 7.07
N ASP A 23 14.15 2.86 7.04
CA ASP A 23 15.52 3.00 7.55
C ASP A 23 16.33 4.04 6.76
N LEU A 24 15.96 4.30 5.50
CA LEU A 24 16.49 5.38 4.66
C LEU A 24 15.86 6.76 4.95
N GLY A 25 14.87 6.84 5.84
CA GLY A 25 14.24 8.09 6.29
C GLY A 25 12.88 8.39 5.66
N TYR A 26 12.31 7.49 4.86
CA TYR A 26 10.97 7.68 4.30
C TYR A 26 9.88 7.51 5.37
N LEU A 27 8.89 8.41 5.34
CA LEU A 27 7.69 8.28 6.17
C LEU A 27 6.68 7.36 5.47
N ILE A 28 6.33 6.26 6.15
CA ILE A 28 5.49 5.22 5.57
C ILE A 28 4.07 5.28 6.15
N LYS A 29 3.08 5.43 5.27
CA LYS A 29 1.65 5.26 5.57
C LYS A 29 1.13 4.01 4.86
N ILE A 30 0.46 3.14 5.61
CA ILE A 30 -0.02 1.85 5.13
C ILE A 30 -1.55 1.84 5.16
N TYR A 31 -2.13 1.42 4.04
CA TYR A 31 -3.56 1.20 3.87
C TYR A 31 -3.79 -0.28 3.55
N ALA A 32 -4.73 -0.91 4.23
CA ALA A 32 -5.07 -2.32 4.00
C ALA A 32 -6.58 -2.48 3.88
N LEU A 33 -7.05 -3.45 3.08
CA LEU A 33 -8.48 -3.77 2.98
C LEU A 33 -9.00 -4.50 4.21
N GLU A 34 -8.18 -5.39 4.76
CA GLU A 34 -8.54 -6.28 5.85
C GLU A 34 -7.47 -6.25 6.92
N ASP A 35 -7.90 -6.44 8.17
CA ASP A 35 -7.00 -6.78 9.26
C ASP A 35 -6.42 -8.18 9.02
N GLY A 36 -5.15 -8.37 9.34
CA GLY A 36 -4.43 -9.61 9.11
C GLY A 36 -3.42 -9.90 10.21
N ASN A 37 -3.03 -11.16 10.31
CA ASN A 37 -2.18 -11.68 11.38
C ASN A 37 -0.74 -11.10 11.44
N ALA A 38 -0.35 -10.25 10.48
CA ALA A 38 0.90 -9.51 10.48
C ALA A 38 0.73 -8.01 10.79
N MET A 39 -0.47 -7.51 11.13
CA MET A 39 -0.73 -6.08 11.38
C MET A 39 0.28 -5.46 12.36
N SER A 40 0.54 -6.12 13.49
CA SER A 40 1.49 -5.64 14.51
C SER A 40 2.93 -5.49 13.99
N LEU A 41 3.32 -6.26 12.97
CA LEU A 41 4.63 -6.08 12.32
C LEU A 41 4.63 -4.83 11.46
N TRP A 42 3.56 -4.59 10.71
CA TRP A 42 3.42 -3.43 9.84
C TRP A 42 3.34 -2.10 10.61
N GLU A 43 2.76 -2.11 11.81
CA GLU A 43 2.73 -0.95 12.71
C GLU A 43 4.13 -0.51 13.17
N ILE A 44 5.11 -1.43 13.20
CA ILE A 44 6.50 -1.08 13.46
C ILE A 44 7.07 -0.24 12.31
N ILE A 45 6.63 -0.46 11.07
CA ILE A 45 7.12 0.26 9.89
C ILE A 45 6.48 1.64 9.80
N GLY A 46 5.16 1.72 9.96
CA GLY A 46 4.42 2.96 9.75
C GLY A 46 3.01 2.91 10.28
N ASN A 47 2.28 4.01 10.12
CA ASN A 47 0.90 4.05 10.57
C ASN A 47 0.00 3.24 9.63
N VAL A 48 -0.67 2.22 10.17
CA VAL A 48 -1.58 1.35 9.44
C VAL A 48 -3.01 1.88 9.55
N SER A 49 -3.74 1.89 8.45
CA SER A 49 -5.16 2.25 8.40
C SER A 49 -5.90 1.19 7.58
N VAL A 50 -6.76 0.43 8.26
CA VAL A 50 -7.64 -0.55 7.60
C VAL A 50 -8.87 0.20 7.07
N LEU A 51 -9.12 0.10 5.77
CA LEU A 51 -10.18 0.82 5.06
C LEU A 51 -10.99 -0.16 4.22
N SER A 52 -12.31 0.04 4.13
CA SER A 52 -13.11 -0.68 3.13
C SER A 52 -12.72 -0.22 1.72
N ALA A 53 -12.97 -1.07 0.72
CA ALA A 53 -12.67 -0.80 -0.68
C ALA A 53 -13.24 0.55 -1.15
N GLU A 54 -14.47 0.89 -0.75
CA GLU A 54 -15.11 2.15 -1.13
C GLU A 54 -14.44 3.38 -0.52
N ARG A 55 -13.61 3.22 0.52
CA ARG A 55 -12.92 4.36 1.15
C ARG A 55 -11.62 4.75 0.44
N PHE A 56 -11.07 3.87 -0.40
CA PHE A 56 -9.83 4.15 -1.12
C PHE A 56 -9.95 5.29 -2.14
N ILE A 57 -11.15 5.51 -2.70
CA ILE A 57 -11.39 6.61 -3.65
C ILE A 57 -11.34 8.00 -3.00
N TYR A 58 -11.40 8.07 -1.66
CA TYR A 58 -11.34 9.33 -0.92
C TYR A 58 -9.95 9.66 -0.39
N ILE A 59 -8.96 8.82 -0.67
CA ILE A 59 -7.57 9.10 -0.30
C ILE A 59 -7.05 10.17 -1.26
N ASP A 60 -6.59 11.28 -0.68
CA ASP A 60 -5.83 12.28 -1.41
C ASP A 60 -4.40 11.79 -1.61
N TRP A 61 -4.14 11.22 -2.79
CA TRP A 61 -2.83 10.67 -3.13
C TRP A 61 -1.76 11.76 -3.33
N SER A 62 -2.16 13.01 -3.56
CA SER A 62 -1.22 14.13 -3.77
C SER A 62 -0.42 14.50 -2.52
N LEU A 63 -0.84 13.99 -1.35
CA LEU A 63 -0.13 14.15 -0.08
C LEU A 63 1.12 13.26 0.04
N PHE A 64 1.36 12.37 -0.93
CA PHE A 64 2.47 11.41 -0.89
C PHE A 64 3.43 11.64 -2.05
N ASP A 65 4.73 11.45 -1.78
CA ASP A 65 5.78 11.50 -2.80
C ASP A 65 5.74 10.28 -3.76
N GLY A 66 5.00 9.24 -3.39
CA GLY A 66 4.81 8.04 -4.20
C GLY A 66 3.95 6.98 -3.53
N VAL A 67 3.43 6.05 -4.32
CA VAL A 67 2.55 4.96 -3.89
C VAL A 67 3.13 3.62 -4.33
N ILE A 68 3.11 2.65 -3.42
CA ILE A 68 3.45 1.25 -3.69
C ILE A 68 2.22 0.40 -3.41
N ALA A 69 1.83 -0.46 -4.35
CA ALA A 69 0.65 -1.31 -4.24
C ALA A 69 0.98 -2.80 -4.50
N ASP A 70 0.50 -3.69 -3.63
CA ASP A 70 0.88 -5.12 -3.52
C ASP A 70 -0.15 -6.11 -4.08
N SER A 71 -1.43 -5.80 -3.98
CA SER A 71 -2.47 -6.47 -4.76
C SER A 71 -3.46 -5.39 -5.18
N LEU A 72 -3.96 -5.49 -6.40
CA LEU A 72 -4.92 -4.52 -6.92
C LEU A 72 -6.19 -5.24 -7.32
N GLU A 73 -6.68 -5.98 -6.34
CA GLU A 73 -7.96 -6.67 -6.38
C GLU A 73 -9.11 -5.67 -6.63
N ASP A 74 -8.92 -4.38 -6.34
CA ASP A 74 -9.86 -3.33 -6.73
C ASP A 74 -9.28 -2.35 -7.76
N LYS A 75 -9.65 -2.57 -9.04
CA LYS A 75 -9.38 -1.68 -10.17
C LYS A 75 -9.78 -0.22 -9.90
N ARG A 76 -10.74 0.02 -9.01
CA ARG A 76 -11.21 1.38 -8.67
C ARG A 76 -10.12 2.19 -7.96
N ALA A 77 -9.30 1.56 -7.12
CA ALA A 77 -8.22 2.24 -6.40
C ALA A 77 -7.07 2.67 -7.32
N ILE A 78 -6.67 1.84 -8.31
CA ILE A 78 -5.77 2.30 -9.39
C ILE A 78 -6.44 3.44 -10.16
N SER A 79 -7.72 3.27 -10.51
CA SER A 79 -8.35 4.22 -11.43
C SER A 79 -8.37 5.64 -10.87
N SER A 80 -8.48 5.82 -9.55
CA SER A 80 -8.36 7.15 -8.95
C SER A 80 -6.95 7.72 -9.06
N LEU A 81 -5.91 6.91 -8.79
CA LEU A 81 -4.49 7.31 -8.95
C LEU A 81 -4.14 7.77 -10.37
N MET A 82 -4.80 7.22 -11.39
CA MET A 82 -4.53 7.55 -12.80
C MET A 82 -5.27 8.81 -13.30
N GLN A 83 -6.10 9.43 -12.46
CA GLN A 83 -6.87 10.62 -12.83
C GLN A 83 -6.27 11.88 -12.20
N GLU A 84 -6.56 13.04 -12.77
CA GLU A 84 -6.23 14.34 -12.15
C GLU A 84 -6.91 14.46 -10.77
N PRO A 85 -6.23 15.00 -9.73
CA PRO A 85 -4.87 15.57 -9.75
C PRO A 85 -3.74 14.56 -9.44
N PHE A 86 -4.08 13.27 -9.33
CA PHE A 86 -3.20 12.23 -8.78
C PHE A 86 -2.27 11.58 -9.80
N CYS A 87 -2.50 11.78 -11.10
CA CYS A 87 -1.72 11.19 -12.20
C CYS A 87 -0.23 11.57 -12.20
N SER A 88 0.16 12.59 -11.43
CA SER A 88 1.55 13.03 -11.23
C SER A 88 2.29 12.27 -10.13
N VAL A 89 1.57 11.53 -9.27
CA VAL A 89 2.13 10.77 -8.15
C VAL A 89 2.73 9.45 -8.68
N PRO A 90 4.03 9.18 -8.45
CA PRO A 90 4.65 7.93 -8.90
C PRO A 90 3.98 6.70 -8.27
N LEU A 91 3.60 5.73 -9.12
CA LEU A 91 3.03 4.45 -8.70
C LEU A 91 3.98 3.31 -9.04
N ILE A 92 4.39 2.55 -8.02
CA ILE A 92 5.05 1.25 -8.18
C ILE A 92 4.01 0.18 -7.89
N TRP A 93 3.64 -0.57 -8.92
CA TRP A 93 2.70 -1.67 -8.79
C TRP A 93 3.43 -3.01 -8.79
N MET A 94 3.30 -3.77 -7.70
CA MET A 94 3.75 -5.14 -7.60
C MET A 94 2.64 -6.05 -8.14
N VAL A 95 2.90 -6.67 -9.30
CA VAL A 95 1.98 -7.62 -9.92
C VAL A 95 2.46 -9.03 -9.58
N HIS A 96 1.55 -9.84 -9.06
CA HIS A 96 1.77 -11.26 -8.80
C HIS A 96 1.00 -12.08 -9.82
N GLU A 97 1.60 -13.13 -10.38
CA GLU A 97 0.88 -14.09 -11.19
C GLU A 97 -0.05 -14.93 -10.29
N ASP A 98 -1.31 -15.08 -10.69
CA ASP A 98 -2.22 -16.04 -10.07
C ASP A 98 -1.65 -17.44 -10.29
N THR A 99 -1.43 -18.18 -9.21
CA THR A 99 -0.97 -19.58 -9.27
C THR A 99 -2.16 -20.52 -9.48
#